data_AF-A0A1G1FSQ0-F1
#
_entry.id   AF-A0A1G1FSQ0-F1
#
_cell.length_a   1.000
_cell.length_b   1.000
_cell.length_c   1.000
_cell.angle_alpha   90.00
_cell.angle_beta   90.00
_cell.angle_gamma   90.00
#
_symmetry.space_group_name_H-M   'P 1'
#
loop_
_entity.id
_entity.type
_entity.pdbx_description
1 polymer ?
#
loop_
_entity_poly.entity_id
_entity_poly.type
_entity_poly.pdbx_seq_one_letter_code
_entity_poly.pdbx_strand_id
1 'polypeptide(L)'
;MEIRVQSQNIEKALRDLKKKIQVDGLMGELKKRRHYEKPSVKKKTKRVEAEKRRRKLLKRAPRPSGSGSGPRPARPSQSSSASSHS
;
A
#
# COMPACT_ATOMS: atom_id res chain seq x y z
N MET A 1 -17.46 -18.05 3.35
CA MET A 1 -17.39 -17.01 2.31
C MET A 1 -18.28 -17.47 1.17
N GLU A 2 -19.44 -16.84 0.99
CA GLU A 2 -20.48 -17.35 0.09
C GLU A 2 -20.87 -16.30 -0.96
N ILE A 3 -21.20 -16.77 -2.16
CA ILE A 3 -21.59 -15.93 -3.30
C ILE A 3 -22.83 -16.51 -3.92
N ARG A 4 -23.93 -15.76 -3.80
CA ARG A 4 -25.19 -16.12 -4.42
C ARG A 4 -25.14 -15.68 -5.88
N VAL A 5 -25.26 -16.65 -6.79
CA VAL A 5 -25.30 -16.38 -8.23
C VAL A 5 -26.74 -16.03 -8.58
N GLN A 6 -26.96 -14.80 -9.06
CA GLN A 6 -28.26 -14.39 -9.58
C GLN A 6 -28.21 -14.46 -11.12
N SER A 7 -29.25 -15.06 -11.70
CA SER A 7 -29.55 -15.09 -13.14
C SER A 7 -28.49 -15.75 -14.06
N GLN A 8 -28.05 -16.98 -13.76
CA GLN A 8 -27.15 -17.79 -14.62
C GLN A 8 -25.77 -17.17 -14.95
N ASN A 9 -25.39 -16.07 -14.30
CA ASN A 9 -24.13 -15.37 -14.59
C ASN A 9 -22.94 -15.95 -13.79
N ILE A 10 -22.51 -17.15 -14.18
CA ILE A 10 -21.43 -17.90 -13.51
C ILE A 10 -20.09 -17.14 -13.56
N GLU A 11 -19.72 -16.58 -14.71
CA GLU A 11 -18.47 -15.82 -14.84
C GLU A 11 -18.39 -14.63 -13.89
N LYS A 12 -19.51 -13.93 -13.70
CA LYS A 12 -19.58 -12.77 -12.81
C LYS A 12 -19.37 -13.22 -11.36
N ALA A 13 -20.01 -14.30 -10.95
CA ALA A 13 -19.82 -14.89 -9.63
C ALA A 13 -18.36 -15.31 -9.37
N LEU A 14 -17.69 -15.90 -10.36
CA LEU A 14 -16.26 -16.25 -10.27
C LEU A 14 -15.36 -15.02 -10.12
N ARG A 15 -15.65 -13.94 -10.86
CA ARG A 15 -14.92 -12.68 -10.74
C ARG A 15 -15.13 -12.06 -9.36
N ASP A 16 -16.34 -12.08 -8.84
CA ASP A 16 -16.67 -11.55 -7.52
C ASP A 16 -16.06 -12.41 -6.40
N LEU A 17 -15.95 -13.72 -6.59
CA LEU A 17 -15.23 -14.62 -5.68
C LEU A 17 -13.76 -14.26 -5.60
N LYS A 18 -13.11 -14.15 -6.76
CA LYS A 18 -11.70 -13.77 -6.83
C LYS A 18 -11.47 -12.41 -6.17
N LYS A 19 -12.34 -11.43 -6.41
CA LYS A 19 -12.25 -10.11 -5.79
C LYS A 19 -12.41 -10.19 -4.28
N LYS A 20 -13.43 -10.89 -3.77
CA LYS A 20 -13.63 -11.04 -2.33
C LYS A 20 -12.43 -11.74 -1.66
N ILE A 21 -11.87 -12.80 -2.27
CA ILE A 21 -10.67 -13.51 -1.75
C ILE A 21 -9.48 -12.55 -1.64
N GLN A 22 -9.32 -11.65 -2.62
CA GLN A 22 -8.27 -10.65 -2.61
C GLN A 22 -8.52 -9.55 -1.56
N VAL A 23 -9.78 -9.12 -1.38
CA VAL A 23 -10.19 -8.12 -0.38
C VAL A 23 -9.98 -8.64 1.04
N ASP A 24 -10.34 -9.90 1.29
CA ASP A 24 -10.16 -10.55 2.59
C ASP A 24 -8.67 -10.74 2.93
N GLY A 25 -7.76 -10.61 1.95
CA GLY A 25 -6.32 -10.66 2.18
C GLY A 25 -5.79 -12.05 2.53
N LEU A 26 -6.63 -13.09 2.40
CA LEU A 26 -6.34 -14.49 2.72
C LEU A 26 -5.04 -14.99 2.08
N MET A 27 -4.77 -14.65 0.82
CA MET A 27 -3.53 -15.03 0.13
C MET A 27 -2.27 -14.43 0.79
N GLY A 28 -2.39 -13.24 1.39
CA GLY A 28 -1.31 -12.62 2.14
C GLY A 28 -1.10 -13.29 3.50
N GLU A 29 -2.18 -13.69 4.17
CA GLU A 29 -2.11 -14.41 5.44
C GLU A 29 -1.57 -15.82 5.27
N LEU A 30 -1.97 -16.54 4.23
CA LEU A 30 -1.45 -17.86 3.88
C LEU A 30 0.06 -17.82 3.63
N LYS A 31 0.55 -16.79 2.92
CA LYS A 31 2.00 -16.58 2.75
C LYS A 31 2.72 -16.31 4.07
N LYS A 32 2.14 -15.50 4.96
CA LYS A 32 2.73 -15.20 6.28
C LYS A 32 2.73 -16.41 7.22
N ARG A 33 1.78 -17.34 7.06
CA ARG A 33 1.63 -18.54 7.91
C ARG A 33 2.33 -19.79 7.37
N ARG A 34 2.91 -19.74 6.16
CA ARG A 34 3.59 -20.90 5.54
C ARG A 34 4.83 -21.37 6.30
N HIS A 35 5.44 -20.50 7.11
CA HIS A 35 6.66 -20.78 7.86
C HIS A 35 6.54 -20.25 9.29
N TYR A 36 7.17 -20.91 10.26
CA TYR A 36 7.25 -20.36 11.62
C TYR A 36 8.13 -19.11 11.61
N GLU A 37 7.50 -17.97 11.87
CA GLU A 37 8.21 -16.71 12.05
C GLU A 37 8.39 -16.43 13.55
N LYS A 38 9.64 -16.20 13.97
CA LYS A 38 10.01 -15.93 15.36
C LYS A 38 9.23 -14.71 15.89
N PRO A 39 8.75 -14.70 17.15
CA PRO A 39 7.87 -13.64 17.67
C PRO A 39 8.46 -12.23 17.58
N SER A 40 9.79 -12.08 17.67
CA SER A 40 10.45 -10.77 17.49
C SER A 40 10.28 -10.22 16.06
N VAL A 41 10.40 -11.10 15.05
CA VAL A 41 10.27 -10.72 13.63
C VAL A 41 8.80 -10.39 13.33
N LYS A 42 7.84 -11.16 13.84
CA LYS A 42 6.39 -10.86 13.76
C LYS A 42 6.04 -9.47 14.32
N LYS A 43 6.64 -9.08 15.45
CA LYS A 43 6.43 -7.74 16.04
C LYS A 43 6.97 -6.63 15.12
N LYS A 44 8.16 -6.83 14.54
CA LYS A 44 8.78 -5.87 13.61
C LYS A 44 7.98 -5.72 12.32
N THR A 45 7.59 -6.83 11.69
CA THR A 45 6.80 -6.82 10.45
C THR A 45 5.42 -6.19 10.64
N LYS A 46 4.74 -6.49 11.76
CA LYS A 46 3.44 -5.87 12.11
C LYS A 46 3.54 -4.35 12.24
N ARG A 47 4.58 -3.82 12.89
CA ARG A 47 4.80 -2.37 13.03
C ARG A 47 4.99 -1.70 11.67
N VAL A 48 5.88 -2.26 10.84
CA VAL A 48 6.15 -1.74 9.49
C VAL A 48 4.90 -1.79 8.60
N GLU A 49 4.11 -2.86 8.68
CA GLU A 49 2.87 -2.98 7.90
C GLU A 49 1.80 -1.99 8.35
N ALA A 50 1.68 -1.73 9.66
CA ALA A 50 0.76 -0.72 10.20
C ALA A 50 1.13 0.70 9.74
N GLU A 51 2.42 1.06 9.77
CA GLU A 51 2.92 2.34 9.25
C GLU A 51 2.66 2.49 7.75
N LYS A 52 2.94 1.44 6.96
CA LYS A 52 2.64 1.43 5.52
C LYS A 52 1.15 1.63 5.25
N ARG A 53 0.27 1.00 6.05
CA ARG A 53 -1.18 1.14 5.95
C ARG A 53 -1.62 2.58 6.28
N ARG A 54 -1.08 3.16 7.36
CA ARG A 54 -1.34 4.54 7.76
C ARG A 54 -0.91 5.54 6.68
N ARG A 55 0.28 5.35 6.10
CA ARG A 55 0.79 6.19 5.00
C ARG A 55 -0.08 6.07 3.74
N LYS A 56 -0.54 4.86 3.39
CA LYS A 56 -1.47 4.66 2.27
C LYS A 56 -2.82 5.32 2.51
N LEU A 57 -3.34 5.28 3.74
CA LEU A 57 -4.61 5.91 4.09
C LEU A 57 -4.51 7.44 3.97
N LEU A 58 -3.44 8.04 4.50
CA LEU A 58 -3.19 9.49 4.38
C LEU A 58 -3.02 9.93 2.93
N LYS A 59 -2.46 9.09 2.05
CA LYS A 59 -2.35 9.38 0.62
C LYS A 59 -3.68 9.25 -0.14
N ARG A 60 -4.59 8.38 0.32
CA ARG A 60 -5.92 8.17 -0.28
C ARG A 60 -6.99 9.09 0.28
N ALA A 61 -6.74 9.75 1.40
CA ALA A 61 -7.66 10.74 1.94
C ALA A 61 -7.87 11.86 0.92
N PRO A 62 -9.13 12.27 0.64
CA PRO A 62 -9.38 13.45 -0.16
C PRO A 62 -8.64 14.60 0.50
N ARG A 63 -7.87 15.35 -0.30
CA ARG A 63 -7.20 16.55 0.21
C ARG A 63 -8.30 17.42 0.80
N PRO A 64 -8.18 17.90 2.05
CA PRO A 64 -9.15 18.86 2.57
C PRO A 64 -9.20 20.01 1.56
N SER A 65 -10.40 20.25 1.02
CA SER A 65 -10.69 21.35 0.11
C SER A 65 -10.33 22.65 0.83
N GLY A 66 -9.12 23.19 0.57
CA GLY A 66 -8.67 24.42 1.22
C GLY A 66 -7.22 24.50 1.71
N SER A 67 -6.29 23.63 1.28
CA SER A 67 -4.86 23.93 1.45
C SER A 67 -4.17 24.00 0.09
N GLY A 68 -3.94 25.24 -0.34
CA GLY A 68 -3.19 25.56 -1.55
C GLY A 68 -1.88 24.81 -1.59
N SER A 69 -1.60 24.20 -2.75
CA SER A 69 -0.24 23.91 -3.15
C SER A 69 0.50 25.25 -3.28
N GLY A 70 1.10 25.72 -2.19
CA GLY A 70 2.15 26.73 -2.28
C GLY A 70 3.26 26.21 -3.20
N PRO A 71 3.98 27.10 -3.91
CA PRO A 71 5.04 26.71 -4.81
C PRO A 71 6.07 25.86 -4.04
N ARG A 72 6.45 24.72 -4.62
CA ARG A 72 7.54 23.90 -4.09
C ARG A 72 8.79 24.80 -3.99
N PRO A 73 9.51 24.82 -2.86
CA PRO A 73 10.76 25.57 -2.78
C PRO A 73 11.70 25.05 -3.86
N ALA A 74 12.26 25.98 -4.64
CA ALA A 74 13.20 25.67 -5.70
C ALA A 74 14.38 24.88 -5.12
N ARG A 75 14.70 23.75 -5.77
CA ARG A 75 15.86 22.93 -5.44
C ARG A 75 17.11 23.78 -5.69
N PRO A 76 17.99 24.03 -4.70
CA PRO A 76 19.18 24.83 -4.92
C PRO A 76 20.03 24.17 -6.00
N SER A 77 20.28 24.91 -7.08
CA SER A 77 21.21 24.53 -8.13
C SER A 77 22.60 24.47 -7.53
N GLN A 78 23.16 23.27 -7.39
CA GLN A 78 24.57 23.11 -7.11
C GLN A 78 25.33 23.57 -8.36
N SER A 79 25.72 24.84 -8.39
CA SER A 79 26.73 25.33 -9.33
C SER A 79 28.06 24.70 -8.91
N SER A 80 28.55 23.83 -9.78
CA SER A 80 29.89 23.27 -9.77
C SER A 80 30.94 24.39 -9.78
N SER A 81 31.56 24.66 -8.63
CA SER A 81 32.84 25.35 -8.58
C SER A 81 33.95 24.30 -8.76
N ALA A 82 34.32 24.07 -10.02
CA ALA A 82 35.59 23.45 -10.35
C ALA A 82 36.70 24.42 -9.92
N SER A 83 37.26 24.22 -8.73
CA SER A 83 38.51 24.86 -8.34
C SER A 83 39.66 24.04 -8.93
N SER A 84 40.19 24.56 -10.04
CA SER A 84 41.53 24.28 -10.53
C SER A 84 42.55 24.38 -9.41
N HIS A 85 43.25 23.29 -9.11
CA HIS A 85 44.54 23.35 -8.44
C HIS A 85 45.62 23.02 -9.46
N SER A 86 46.56 23.96 -9.55
CA SER A 86 47.83 23.93 -10.26
C SER A 86 48.79 22.90 -9.70
#